data_AF-X5Y462-F1
#
_entry.id   AF-X5Y462-F1
#
_cell.length_a   1.000
_cell.length_b   1.000
_cell.length_c   1.000
_cell.angle_alpha   90.00
_cell.angle_beta   90.00
_cell.angle_gamma   90.00
#
_symmetry.space_group_name_H-M   'P 1'
#
loop_
_entity.id
_entity.type
_entity.pdbx_description
1 polymer ?
#
loop_
_entity_poly.entity_id
_entity_poly.type
_entity_poly.pdbx_seq_one_letter_code
_entity_poly.pdbx_strand_id
1 'polypeptide(L)'
;MREGSAGAEIVAALAPLPGDVVIKKHRYDAFHNTQLETVLRNIRGAGRVDTVIIIGTVTSVCCESTARSAFMRDYKVAFISDANGGLDEASHNATLDIIGKVFGRVMTVAELGNLLRS
;
A
#
# COMPACT_ATOMS: atom_id res chain seq x y z
N MET A 1 12.07 13.98 6.18
CA MET A 1 12.62 14.39 4.88
C MET A 1 12.04 15.75 4.53
N ARG A 2 12.84 16.69 4.00
CA ARG A 2 12.38 18.06 3.75
C ARG A 2 11.62 18.11 2.41
N GLU A 3 10.49 18.80 2.38
CA GLU A 3 9.74 18.99 1.15
C GLU A 3 10.57 19.73 0.09
N GLY A 4 10.46 19.29 -1.17
CA GLY A 4 11.25 19.79 -2.30
C GLY A 4 12.73 19.43 -2.24
N SER A 5 13.15 18.48 -1.38
CA SER A 5 14.49 17.90 -1.46
C SER A 5 14.49 16.68 -2.39
N ALA A 6 15.64 16.39 -2.98
CA ALA A 6 15.82 15.22 -3.85
C ALA A 6 15.41 13.89 -3.18
N GLY A 7 15.56 13.79 -1.85
CA GLY A 7 15.12 12.59 -1.14
C GLY A 7 13.61 12.40 -1.14
N ALA A 8 12.84 13.49 -1.18
CA ALA A 8 11.37 13.47 -1.09
C ALA A 8 10.69 13.16 -2.43
N GLU A 9 11.44 13.14 -3.53
CA GLU A 9 10.92 12.86 -4.86
C GLU A 9 10.73 11.35 -5.07
N ILE A 10 9.71 11.00 -5.85
CA ILE A 10 9.50 9.62 -6.29
C ILE A 10 10.61 9.27 -7.28
N VAL A 11 11.25 8.12 -7.09
CA VAL A 11 12.32 7.65 -7.97
C VAL A 11 11.82 7.53 -9.42
N ALA A 12 12.67 7.90 -10.39
CA ALA A 12 12.27 7.97 -11.80
C ALA A 12 11.68 6.66 -12.36
N ALA A 13 12.16 5.51 -11.87
CA ALA A 13 11.65 4.19 -12.26
C ALA A 13 10.19 3.93 -11.84
N LEU A 14 9.66 4.71 -10.89
CA LEU A 14 8.30 4.64 -10.37
C LEU A 14 7.56 5.98 -10.55
N ALA A 15 7.98 6.80 -11.52
CA ALA A 15 7.35 8.07 -11.80
C ALA A 15 5.83 7.86 -12.07
N PRO A 16 4.94 8.65 -11.44
CA PRO A 16 3.51 8.54 -11.66
C PRO A 16 3.14 8.75 -13.14
N LEU A 17 2.20 7.95 -13.64
CA LEU A 17 1.64 8.06 -14.98
C LEU A 17 0.51 9.10 -15.01
N PRO A 18 0.11 9.58 -16.21
CA PRO A 18 -1.07 10.42 -16.35
C PRO A 18 -2.31 9.75 -15.74
N GLY A 19 -2.95 10.43 -14.79
CA GLY A 19 -4.13 9.93 -14.07
C GLY A 19 -3.83 9.35 -12.69
N ASP A 20 -2.56 9.08 -12.36
CA ASP A 20 -2.18 8.66 -11.02
C ASP A 20 -2.37 9.78 -9.99
N VAL A 21 -2.85 9.42 -8.80
CA VAL A 21 -3.05 10.35 -7.70
C VAL A 21 -1.90 10.23 -6.71
N VAL A 22 -1.13 11.31 -6.57
CA VAL A 22 -0.03 11.40 -5.59
C VAL A 22 -0.55 12.00 -4.29
N ILE A 23 -0.49 11.22 -3.20
CA ILE A 23 -0.96 11.65 -1.88
C ILE A 23 0.25 11.90 -0.97
N LYS A 24 0.43 13.15 -0.57
CA LYS A 24 1.40 13.51 0.46
C LYS A 24 0.87 13.08 1.83
N LYS A 25 1.71 12.38 2.60
CA LYS A 25 1.41 11.93 3.97
C LYS A 25 2.49 12.40 4.93
N HIS A 26 2.10 12.72 6.16
CA HIS A 26 3.01 13.17 7.22
C HIS A 26 3.19 12.15 8.34
N ARG A 27 2.55 10.98 8.23
CA ARG A 27 2.63 9.85 9.18
C ARG A 27 2.79 8.53 8.42
N TYR A 28 2.96 7.43 9.14
CA TYR A 28 3.20 6.12 8.55
C TYR A 28 1.96 5.59 7.81
N ASP A 29 0.81 5.63 8.48
CA ASP A 29 -0.50 5.29 7.92
C ASP A 29 -0.91 6.30 6.82
N ALA A 30 -1.14 5.80 5.61
CA ALA A 30 -1.55 6.61 4.48
C ALA A 30 -2.99 7.15 4.59
N PHE A 31 -3.84 6.60 5.48
CA PHE A 31 -5.17 7.14 5.76
C PHE A 31 -5.16 8.28 6.78
N HIS A 32 -4.12 8.36 7.61
CA HIS A 32 -4.10 9.28 8.74
C HIS A 32 -3.86 10.73 8.28
N ASN A 33 -4.89 11.56 8.40
CA ASN A 33 -4.89 12.98 8.01
C ASN A 33 -4.43 13.20 6.56
N THR A 34 -4.94 12.37 5.64
CA THR A 34 -4.72 12.54 4.20
C THR A 34 -6.05 12.48 3.44
N GLN A 35 -5.99 12.70 2.12
CA GLN A 35 -7.15 12.60 1.23
C GLN A 35 -7.38 11.19 0.69
N LEU A 36 -6.62 10.17 1.14
CA LEU A 36 -6.65 8.83 0.56
C LEU A 36 -8.05 8.21 0.56
N GLU A 37 -8.76 8.26 1.68
CA GLU A 37 -10.10 7.68 1.75
C GLU A 37 -11.09 8.38 0.81
N THR A 38 -11.03 9.70 0.73
CA THR A 38 -11.85 10.49 -0.19
C THR A 38 -11.53 10.13 -1.64
N VAL A 39 -10.25 9.98 -2.00
CA VAL A 39 -9.85 9.58 -3.35
C VAL A 39 -10.40 8.20 -3.67
N LEU A 40 -10.16 7.19 -2.82
CA LEU A 40 -10.63 5.81 -3.04
C LEU A 40 -12.16 5.74 -3.21
N ARG A 41 -12.92 6.50 -2.43
CA ARG A 41 -14.39 6.57 -2.54
C ARG A 41 -14.89 7.22 -3.82
N ASN A 42 -14.09 8.08 -4.45
CA ASN A 42 -14.45 8.85 -5.64
C ASN A 42 -13.91 8.27 -6.96
N ILE A 43 -13.07 7.24 -6.91
CA ILE A 43 -12.64 6.51 -8.12
C ILE A 43 -13.89 5.95 -8.81
N ARG A 44 -14.09 6.33 -10.08
CA ARG A 44 -15.21 5.86 -10.90
C ARG A 44 -14.80 4.58 -11.64
N GLY A 45 -15.76 3.67 -11.83
CA GLY A 45 -15.54 2.38 -12.48
C GLY A 45 -16.76 1.47 -12.36
N ALA A 46 -16.53 0.16 -12.41
CA ALA A 46 -17.59 -0.86 -12.30
C ALA A 46 -18.25 -0.97 -10.91
N GLY A 47 -17.68 -0.31 -9.89
CA GLY A 47 -18.21 -0.30 -8.53
C GLY A 47 -17.35 0.52 -7.57
N ARG A 48 -17.75 0.54 -6.29
CA ARG A 48 -16.96 1.12 -5.20
C ARG A 48 -15.67 0.30 -5.03
N VAL A 49 -14.53 0.98 -4.87
CA VAL A 49 -13.28 0.31 -4.48
C VAL A 49 -13.50 -0.44 -3.17
N ASP A 50 -13.31 -1.76 -3.19
CA ASP A 50 -13.45 -2.64 -2.02
C ASP A 50 -12.13 -3.29 -1.61
N THR A 51 -11.09 -3.19 -2.45
CA THR A 51 -9.81 -3.87 -2.29
C THR A 51 -8.67 -2.88 -2.53
N VAL A 52 -7.66 -2.91 -1.66
CA VAL A 52 -6.40 -2.17 -1.82
C VAL A 52 -5.22 -3.12 -1.93
N ILE A 53 -4.30 -2.80 -2.84
CA ILE A 53 -3.04 -3.53 -3.02
C ILE A 53 -1.93 -2.68 -2.38
N ILE A 54 -1.18 -3.26 -1.45
CA ILE A 54 -0.13 -2.55 -0.68
C ILE A 54 1.25 -3.03 -1.11
N ILE A 55 2.06 -2.09 -1.62
CA ILE A 55 3.46 -2.24 -2.00
C ILE A 55 4.29 -1.06 -1.44
N GLY A 56 5.62 -1.20 -1.40
CA GLY A 56 6.54 -0.11 -1.05
C GLY A 56 7.42 -0.40 0.16
N THR A 57 7.76 0.63 0.93
CA THR A 57 8.68 0.52 2.08
C THR A 57 8.32 1.53 3.18
N VAL A 58 8.49 1.24 4.47
CA VAL A 58 9.00 -0.01 5.07
C VAL A 58 7.87 -0.98 5.39
N THR A 59 8.07 -2.28 5.10
CA THR A 59 7.10 -3.36 5.36
C THR A 59 6.45 -3.26 6.73
N SER A 60 7.25 -3.28 7.80
CA SER A 60 6.80 -3.28 9.21
C SER A 60 6.39 -1.93 9.76
N VAL A 61 6.43 -0.87 8.94
CA VAL A 61 6.12 0.50 9.37
C VAL A 61 5.00 1.08 8.51
N CYS A 62 5.31 1.73 7.39
CA CYS A 62 4.34 2.43 6.56
C CYS A 62 3.33 1.46 5.94
N CYS A 63 3.80 0.33 5.42
CA CYS A 63 2.98 -0.62 4.70
C CYS A 63 2.03 -1.35 5.67
N GLU A 64 2.56 -1.89 6.77
CA GLU A 64 1.75 -2.53 7.81
C GLU A 64 0.73 -1.57 8.44
N SER A 65 1.14 -0.34 8.79
CA SER A 65 0.23 0.65 9.37
C SER A 65 -0.95 0.94 8.44
N THR A 66 -0.66 1.10 7.15
CA THR A 66 -1.69 1.38 6.13
C THR A 66 -2.57 0.15 5.90
N ALA A 67 -2.01 -1.06 5.87
CA ALA A 67 -2.76 -2.30 5.70
C ALA A 67 -3.77 -2.52 6.84
N ARG A 68 -3.33 -2.34 8.10
CA ARG A 68 -4.22 -2.42 9.27
C ARG A 68 -5.32 -1.36 9.19
N SER A 69 -4.99 -0.11 8.83
CA SER A 69 -5.99 0.96 8.68
C SER A 69 -6.97 0.74 7.52
N ALA A 70 -6.54 0.10 6.44
CA ALA A 70 -7.40 -0.30 5.33
C ALA A 70 -8.40 -1.37 5.78
N PHE A 71 -7.93 -2.41 6.47
CA PHE A 71 -8.76 -3.47 7.03
C PHE A 71 -9.82 -2.90 7.99
N MET A 72 -9.43 -2.00 8.89
CA MET A 72 -10.34 -1.34 9.84
C MET A 72 -11.38 -0.42 9.17
N ARG A 73 -11.28 -0.18 7.85
CA ARG A 73 -12.22 0.61 7.03
C ARG A 73 -12.98 -0.28 6.03
N ASP A 74 -13.01 -1.59 6.26
CA ASP A 74 -13.67 -2.59 5.43
C ASP A 74 -13.10 -2.74 4.02
N TYR A 75 -11.86 -2.28 3.77
CA TYR A 75 -11.14 -2.64 2.54
C TYR A 75 -10.53 -4.03 2.71
N LYS A 76 -10.69 -4.88 1.69
CA LYS A 76 -9.88 -6.09 1.52
C LYS A 76 -8.44 -5.67 1.23
N VAL A 77 -7.47 -6.32 1.86
CA VAL A 77 -6.06 -6.00 1.69
C VAL A 77 -5.37 -7.14 0.93
N ALA A 78 -4.73 -6.80 -0.18
CA ALA A 78 -3.71 -7.63 -0.83
C ALA A 78 -2.33 -7.04 -0.51
N PHE A 79 -1.50 -7.78 0.23
CA PHE A 79 -0.20 -7.32 0.68
C PHE A 79 0.90 -8.08 -0.06
N ILE A 80 1.68 -7.39 -0.89
CA ILE A 80 2.54 -8.07 -1.87
C ILE A 80 3.93 -8.35 -1.30
N SER A 81 4.24 -9.60 -1.00
CA SER A 81 5.44 -9.97 -0.23
C SER A 81 6.75 -9.55 -0.91
N ASP A 82 6.87 -9.82 -2.22
CA ASP A 82 8.04 -9.52 -3.05
C ASP A 82 8.04 -8.09 -3.64
N ALA A 83 7.04 -7.26 -3.31
CA ALA A 83 7.00 -5.84 -3.65
C ALA A 83 6.98 -4.91 -2.41
N ASN A 84 7.21 -5.47 -1.21
CA ASN A 84 7.41 -4.72 0.02
C ASN A 84 8.85 -4.87 0.53
N GLY A 85 9.53 -3.76 0.82
CA GLY A 85 10.89 -3.75 1.37
C GLY A 85 10.92 -3.47 2.87
N GLY A 86 11.51 -4.37 3.65
CA GLY A 86 11.70 -4.25 5.11
C GLY A 86 13.04 -3.63 5.51
N LEU A 87 13.22 -3.35 6.81
CA LEU A 87 14.52 -2.96 7.39
C LEU A 87 15.45 -4.17 7.54
N ASP A 88 14.85 -5.31 7.88
CA ASP A 88 15.49 -6.59 8.08
C ASP A 88 14.48 -7.70 7.77
N GLU A 89 14.98 -8.91 7.55
CA GLU A 89 14.17 -10.07 7.17
C GLU A 89 13.22 -10.50 8.30
N ALA A 90 13.64 -10.40 9.56
CA ALA A 90 12.84 -10.86 10.69
C ALA A 90 11.58 -10.01 10.87
N SER A 91 11.71 -8.68 10.84
CA SER A 91 10.57 -7.76 10.92
C SER A 91 9.70 -7.83 9.68
N HIS A 92 10.27 -7.98 8.49
CA HIS A 92 9.53 -8.21 7.26
C HIS A 92 8.64 -9.46 7.34
N ASN A 93 9.23 -10.60 7.71
CA ASN A 93 8.52 -11.88 7.80
C ASN A 93 7.47 -11.88 8.92
N ALA A 94 7.75 -11.25 10.07
CA ALA A 94 6.76 -11.10 11.14
C ALA A 94 5.54 -10.29 10.69
N THR A 95 5.75 -9.22 9.93
CA THR A 95 4.66 -8.44 9.33
C THR A 95 3.87 -9.26 8.32
N LEU A 96 4.53 -10.00 7.42
CA LEU A 96 3.83 -10.86 6.46
C LEU A 96 2.95 -11.89 7.18
N ASP A 97 3.47 -12.54 8.23
CA ASP A 97 2.72 -13.53 9.01
C ASP A 97 1.46 -12.94 9.66
N ILE A 98 1.58 -11.80 10.35
CA ILE A 98 0.42 -11.20 11.03
C ILE A 98 -0.60 -10.62 10.04
N ILE A 99 -0.14 -10.03 8.94
CA ILE A 99 -1.03 -9.52 7.89
C ILE A 99 -1.81 -10.68 7.26
N GLY A 100 -1.12 -11.77 6.89
CA GLY A 100 -1.75 -12.94 6.27
C GLY A 100 -2.75 -13.67 7.16
N LYS A 101 -2.60 -13.58 8.49
CA LYS A 101 -3.51 -14.21 9.46
C LYS A 101 -4.73 -13.37 9.80
N VAL A 102 -4.60 -12.03 9.79
CA VAL A 102 -5.60 -11.16 10.43
C VAL A 102 -6.11 -10.05 9.53
N PHE A 103 -5.26 -9.46 8.71
CA PHE A 103 -5.56 -8.17 8.06
C PHE A 103 -5.75 -8.26 6.54
N GLY A 104 -5.34 -9.35 5.89
CA GLY A 104 -5.45 -9.48 4.45
C GLY A 104 -4.83 -10.74 3.90
N ARG A 105 -4.70 -10.79 2.57
CA ARG A 105 -4.03 -11.87 1.87
C ARG A 105 -2.62 -11.43 1.49
N VAL A 106 -1.63 -12.20 1.91
CA VAL A 106 -0.25 -12.07 1.42
C VAL A 106 -0.10 -12.89 0.14
N MET A 107 0.51 -12.31 -0.89
CA MET A 107 0.80 -12.98 -2.16
C MET A 107 2.00 -12.34 -2.86
N THR A 108 2.55 -13.02 -3.84
CA THR A 108 3.59 -12.51 -4.73
C THR A 108 3.02 -11.66 -5.86
N VAL A 109 3.86 -10.86 -6.53
CA VAL A 109 3.50 -10.13 -7.76
C VAL A 109 2.99 -11.10 -8.84
N ALA A 110 3.60 -12.30 -8.94
CA ALA A 110 3.20 -13.31 -9.90
C ALA A 110 1.76 -13.80 -9.65
N GLU A 111 1.43 -14.11 -8.40
CA GLU A 111 0.08 -14.51 -7.99
C GLU A 111 -0.95 -13.40 -8.20
N LEU A 112 -0.60 -12.16 -7.86
CA LEU A 112 -1.45 -10.99 -8.12
C LEU A 112 -1.73 -10.84 -9.61
N GLY A 113 -0.70 -10.98 -10.46
CA GLY A 113 -0.85 -10.89 -11.90
C GLY A 113 -1.81 -11.94 -12.45
N ASN A 114 -1.79 -13.16 -11.92
CA ASN A 114 -2.73 -14.21 -12.31
C ASN A 114 -4.16 -13.89 -11.87
N LEU A 115 -4.33 -13.32 -10.68
CA LEU A 115 -5.64 -12.92 -10.16
C LEU A 115 -6.28 -11.77 -10.95
N LEU A 116 -5.51 -10.78 -11.38
CA LEU A 116 -6.05 -9.61 -12.10
C LEU A 116 -6.43 -9.91 -13.56
N ARG A 117 -5.99 -11.05 -14.10
CA ARG A 117 -6.28 -11.47 -15.48
C ARG A 117 -7.46 -12.43 -15.60
N SER A 118 -8.00 -12.92 -14.48
CA SER A 118 -9.19 -13.78 -14.45
C SER A 118 -10.47 -12.96 -14.46
#